data_AF-A0A831KP75-F1
#
_entry.id   AF-A0A831KP75-F1
#
_cell.length_a   1.000
_cell.length_b   1.000
_cell.length_c   1.000
_cell.angle_alpha   90.00
_cell.angle_beta   90.00
_cell.angle_gamma   90.00
#
_symmetry.space_group_name_H-M   'P 1'
#
loop_
_entity.id
_entity.type
_entity.pdbx_description
1 polymer ?
#
loop_
_entity_poly.entity_id
_entity_poly.type
_entity_poly.pdbx_seq_one_letter_code
_entity_poly.pdbx_strand_id
1 'polypeptide(L)'
;REKYYGDPDFVHVPLNILLDKGYSAKRRKLIDPDHASMDLRLGNAASSRPRQENGNPNVFKGDTTHLDAVDQWGNMIAATPSGGWFASSPVITGLGFPLGSRMQMFSLDPDHANALMPGKRPRTTLTPSLVLRQGKPFMVFGTPGGDQQDQWTLQFFLNCVDFDMNMQAAVDAPTFHSSHFPASFYPHSASPGSLTVEGRVPETTISALREKGHDVQVAGDWNHGRVLGIRFDSGSGVISGVSTARLETGYAIGW
;
A
#
# COMPACT_ATOMS: atom_id res chain seq x y z
N ARG A 1 -0.65 -6.03 -9.82
CA ARG A 1 -1.16 -6.89 -8.73
C ARG A 1 -2.39 -7.68 -9.13
N GLU A 2 -3.48 -7.06 -9.58
CA GLU A 2 -4.79 -7.74 -9.75
C GLU A 2 -4.76 -9.03 -10.56
N LYS A 3 -4.14 -8.99 -11.74
CA LYS A 3 -4.05 -10.14 -12.65
C LYS A 3 -3.09 -11.26 -12.20
N TYR A 4 -2.04 -10.93 -11.44
CA TYR A 4 -0.87 -11.81 -11.29
C TYR A 4 -0.63 -12.28 -9.87
N TYR A 5 -1.04 -11.52 -8.87
CA TYR A 5 -0.64 -11.76 -7.50
C TYR A 5 -1.63 -12.72 -6.84
N GLY A 6 -1.08 -13.76 -6.21
CA GLY A 6 -1.77 -14.75 -5.40
C GLY A 6 -0.72 -15.48 -4.55
N ASP A 7 -1.13 -16.51 -3.83
CA ASP A 7 -0.20 -17.33 -3.05
C ASP A 7 0.79 -18.08 -3.97
N PRO A 8 2.12 -17.84 -3.85
CA PRO A 8 3.11 -18.50 -4.68
C PRO A 8 3.19 -20.02 -4.51
N ASP A 9 2.64 -20.57 -3.42
CA ASP A 9 2.55 -22.03 -3.22
C ASP A 9 1.47 -22.67 -4.12
N PHE A 10 0.59 -21.86 -4.73
CA PHE A 10 -0.54 -22.29 -5.55
C PHE A 10 -0.52 -21.72 -6.97
N VAL A 11 0.09 -20.55 -7.18
CA VAL A 11 0.14 -19.89 -8.49
C VAL A 11 1.53 -19.37 -8.81
N HIS A 12 1.89 -19.37 -10.10
CA HIS A 12 3.14 -18.76 -10.53
C HIS A 12 2.98 -17.23 -10.65
N VAL A 13 3.68 -16.47 -9.82
CA VAL A 13 3.79 -15.01 -9.94
C VAL A 13 5.07 -14.68 -10.73
N PRO A 14 4.98 -14.15 -11.97
CA PRO A 14 6.15 -13.94 -12.84
C PRO A 14 6.95 -12.68 -12.45
N LEU A 15 7.49 -12.64 -11.23
CA LEU A 15 8.19 -11.47 -10.68
C LEU A 15 9.39 -11.05 -11.52
N ASN A 16 10.12 -12.00 -12.09
CA ASN A 16 11.25 -11.74 -13.00
C ASN A 16 10.83 -10.93 -14.24
N ILE A 17 9.62 -11.14 -14.77
CA ILE A 17 9.09 -10.38 -15.91
C ILE A 17 8.53 -9.04 -15.42
N LEU A 18 7.76 -9.06 -14.31
CA LEU A 18 7.11 -7.86 -13.79
C LEU A 18 8.11 -6.79 -13.34
N LEU A 19 9.30 -7.20 -12.89
CA LEU A 19 10.39 -6.33 -12.45
C LEU A 19 11.49 -6.13 -13.52
N ASP A 20 11.34 -6.72 -14.70
CA ASP A 20 12.30 -6.54 -15.80
C ASP A 20 12.31 -5.08 -16.30
N LYS A 21 13.51 -4.56 -16.58
CA LYS A 21 13.70 -3.19 -17.07
C LYS A 21 13.09 -3.00 -18.47
N GLY A 22 13.23 -3.99 -19.35
CA GLY A 22 12.67 -3.95 -20.71
C GLY A 22 11.14 -3.98 -20.69
N TYR A 23 10.55 -4.82 -19.85
CA TYR A 23 9.11 -4.85 -19.62
C TYR A 23 8.60 -3.52 -19.04
N SER A 24 9.26 -2.99 -18.02
CA SER A 24 8.93 -1.69 -17.40
C SER A 24 9.03 -0.54 -18.40
N ALA A 25 10.04 -0.55 -19.29
CA ALA A 25 10.18 0.46 -20.35
C ALA A 25 9.02 0.41 -21.36
N LYS A 26 8.53 -0.78 -21.72
CA LYS A 26 7.33 -0.93 -22.56
C LYS A 26 6.07 -0.42 -21.86
N ARG A 27 5.91 -0.75 -20.57
CA ARG A 27 4.77 -0.29 -19.75
C ARG A 27 4.76 1.22 -19.54
N ARG A 28 5.93 1.85 -19.34
CA ARG A 28 6.06 3.31 -19.19
C ARG A 28 5.49 4.09 -20.38
N LYS A 29 5.58 3.56 -21.60
CA LYS A 29 5.01 4.19 -22.81
C LYS A 29 3.48 4.29 -22.79
N LEU A 30 2.81 3.60 -21.86
CA LEU A 30 1.36 3.68 -21.69
C LEU A 30 0.92 4.85 -20.80
N ILE A 31 1.88 5.55 -20.20
CA ILE A 31 1.64 6.79 -19.45
C ILE A 31 1.54 7.91 -20.47
N ASP A 32 0.34 8.46 -20.63
CA ASP A 32 0.11 9.68 -21.38
C ASP A 32 0.31 10.86 -20.41
N PRO A 33 1.23 11.79 -20.69
CA PRO A 33 1.52 12.91 -19.79
C PRO A 33 0.37 13.92 -19.69
N ASP A 34 -0.56 13.92 -20.65
CA ASP A 34 -1.62 14.91 -20.78
C ASP A 34 -3.03 14.32 -20.52
N HIS A 35 -3.17 12.99 -20.48
CA HIS A 35 -4.47 12.33 -20.27
C HIS A 35 -4.42 11.17 -19.28
N ALA A 36 -5.29 11.21 -18.27
CA ALA A 36 -5.55 10.11 -17.36
C ALA A 36 -6.22 8.94 -18.10
N SER A 37 -5.71 7.73 -17.88
CA SER A 37 -6.38 6.53 -18.39
C SER A 37 -7.57 6.14 -17.53
N MET A 38 -8.68 5.77 -18.18
CA MET A 38 -9.86 5.15 -17.54
C MET A 38 -9.85 3.62 -17.62
N ASP A 39 -8.85 3.04 -18.28
CA ASP A 39 -8.75 1.59 -18.49
C ASP A 39 -7.89 0.94 -17.40
N LEU A 40 -8.36 -0.17 -16.85
CA LEU A 40 -7.50 -1.07 -16.07
C LEU A 40 -6.58 -1.85 -17.03
N ARG A 41 -5.46 -1.23 -17.43
CA ARG A 41 -4.52 -1.80 -18.40
C ARG A 41 -3.63 -2.84 -17.75
N LEU A 42 -4.10 -4.07 -17.64
CA LEU A 42 -3.27 -5.17 -17.18
C LEU A 42 -2.15 -5.45 -18.19
N GLY A 43 -0.97 -5.83 -17.70
CA GLY A 43 0.13 -6.22 -18.58
C GLY A 43 -0.11 -7.57 -19.27
N ASN A 44 0.74 -7.89 -20.25
CA ASN A 44 0.74 -9.18 -20.97
C ASN A 44 1.94 -10.06 -20.56
N ALA A 45 2.16 -10.24 -19.26
CA ALA A 45 2.85 -11.42 -18.77
C ALA A 45 1.86 -12.61 -18.78
N ALA A 46 2.37 -13.84 -18.86
CA ALA A 46 1.53 -15.03 -18.84
C ALA A 46 0.72 -15.07 -17.53
N SER A 47 -0.61 -15.08 -17.63
CA SER A 47 -1.55 -15.35 -16.53
C SER A 47 -3.01 -15.39 -17.01
N SER A 48 -3.88 -15.90 -16.15
CA SER A 48 -5.34 -15.90 -16.29
C SER A 48 -5.97 -14.51 -16.11
N ARG A 49 -7.21 -14.34 -16.59
CA ARG A 49 -7.90 -13.04 -16.73
C ARG A 49 -8.78 -12.74 -15.52
N PRO A 50 -8.78 -11.52 -14.96
CA PRO A 50 -9.73 -11.11 -13.93
C PRO A 50 -11.01 -10.50 -14.54
N ARG A 51 -12.15 -10.69 -13.86
CA ARG A 51 -13.46 -10.07 -14.15
C ARG A 51 -13.96 -9.27 -12.95
N GLN A 52 -14.77 -8.25 -13.21
CA GLN A 52 -15.39 -7.36 -12.23
C GLN A 52 -16.66 -7.98 -11.63
N GLU A 53 -16.83 -7.93 -10.30
CA GLU A 53 -18.06 -8.31 -9.59
C GLU A 53 -18.71 -7.08 -8.92
N ASN A 54 -20.04 -7.02 -8.88
CA ASN A 54 -20.80 -5.96 -8.22
C ASN A 54 -21.35 -6.48 -6.89
N GLY A 55 -21.08 -5.79 -5.77
CA GLY A 55 -21.53 -6.18 -4.43
C GLY A 55 -22.18 -5.04 -3.61
N ASN A 56 -23.00 -5.44 -2.63
CA ASN A 56 -23.83 -4.59 -1.73
C ASN A 56 -22.97 -3.81 -0.69
N PRO A 57 -23.22 -2.50 -0.46
CA PRO A 57 -22.26 -1.55 0.16
C PRO A 57 -22.09 -1.53 1.69
N ASN A 58 -22.67 -2.45 2.47
CA ASN A 58 -22.53 -2.40 3.93
C ASN A 58 -21.23 -3.08 4.40
N VAL A 59 -20.11 -2.34 4.43
CA VAL A 59 -18.80 -2.91 4.80
C VAL A 59 -17.92 -1.94 5.60
N PHE A 60 -17.36 -2.47 6.68
CA PHE A 60 -16.38 -1.78 7.51
C PHE A 60 -14.98 -1.82 6.86
N LYS A 61 -14.39 -0.64 6.58
CA LYS A 61 -12.97 -0.50 6.21
C LYS A 61 -12.15 -0.50 7.49
N GLY A 62 -11.45 -1.61 7.76
CA GLY A 62 -10.84 -1.86 9.06
C GLY A 62 -9.42 -1.34 9.27
N ASP A 63 -9.11 -1.19 10.56
CA ASP A 63 -7.85 -0.68 11.13
C ASP A 63 -6.74 -1.73 11.00
N THR A 64 -5.63 -1.31 10.40
CA THR A 64 -4.36 -2.05 10.39
C THR A 64 -3.42 -1.26 11.30
N THR A 65 -2.41 -1.91 11.88
CA THR A 65 -1.34 -1.20 12.58
C THR A 65 0.01 -1.50 11.93
N HIS A 66 1.01 -0.70 12.26
CA HIS A 66 2.39 -0.87 11.82
C HIS A 66 3.33 -0.60 13.00
N LEU A 67 4.47 -1.27 13.02
CA LEU A 67 5.55 -1.01 13.95
C LEU A 67 6.90 -1.28 13.29
N ASP A 68 7.88 -0.50 13.71
CA ASP A 68 9.29 -0.65 13.36
C ASP A 68 10.11 -0.68 14.64
N ALA A 69 11.21 -1.44 14.65
CA ALA A 69 12.22 -1.35 15.70
C ALA A 69 13.63 -1.57 15.13
N VAL A 70 14.59 -0.83 15.68
CA VAL A 70 16.03 -1.00 15.41
C VAL A 70 16.77 -0.97 16.73
N ASP A 71 17.67 -1.92 16.95
CA ASP A 71 18.49 -1.98 18.15
C ASP A 71 19.92 -1.47 17.94
N GLN A 72 20.67 -1.38 19.04
CA GLN A 72 22.07 -0.92 19.05
C GLN A 72 23.03 -1.78 18.21
N TRP A 73 22.65 -3.02 17.88
CA TRP A 73 23.46 -3.91 17.04
C TRP A 73 23.11 -3.80 15.56
N GLY A 74 22.14 -2.94 15.21
CA GLY A 74 21.66 -2.75 13.85
C GLY A 74 20.68 -3.82 13.39
N ASN A 75 20.12 -4.65 14.29
CA ASN A 75 19.00 -5.51 13.92
C ASN A 75 17.79 -4.63 13.62
N MET A 76 17.05 -4.94 12.56
CA MET A 76 15.88 -4.18 12.14
C MET A 76 14.66 -5.08 11.96
N ILE A 77 13.50 -4.58 12.36
CA ILE A 77 12.20 -5.20 12.09
C ILE A 77 11.21 -4.16 11.60
N ALA A 78 10.43 -4.55 10.58
CA ALA A 78 9.24 -3.85 10.11
C ALA A 78 8.08 -4.86 10.12
N ALA A 79 6.95 -4.49 10.71
CA ALA A 79 5.79 -5.38 10.77
C ALA A 79 4.48 -4.61 10.63
N THR A 80 3.59 -5.12 9.77
CA THR A 80 2.23 -4.58 9.56
C THR A 80 1.17 -5.59 10.00
N PRO A 81 0.97 -5.85 11.31
CA PRO A 81 -0.02 -6.80 11.79
C PRO A 81 -1.45 -6.24 11.64
N SER A 82 -2.42 -7.12 11.41
CA SER A 82 -3.79 -6.71 11.07
C SER A 82 -4.79 -7.85 11.09
N GLY A 83 -6.07 -7.51 11.23
CA GLY A 83 -7.18 -8.46 11.33
C GLY A 83 -7.62 -8.68 12.77
N GLY A 84 -8.74 -9.39 12.95
CA GLY A 84 -9.30 -9.64 14.30
C GLY A 84 -9.90 -8.39 14.95
N TRP A 85 -10.31 -7.38 14.18
CA TRP A 85 -10.99 -6.21 14.73
C TRP A 85 -12.46 -6.52 15.04
N PHE A 86 -12.99 -5.88 16.08
CA PHE A 86 -14.33 -6.13 16.63
C PHE A 86 -15.48 -6.01 15.63
N ALA A 87 -15.36 -5.11 14.66
CA ALA A 87 -16.43 -4.85 13.69
C ALA A 87 -16.63 -5.93 12.61
N SER A 88 -15.74 -6.93 12.46
CA SER A 88 -15.84 -7.91 11.37
C SER A 88 -16.29 -9.31 11.76
N SER A 89 -16.31 -9.64 13.05
CA SER A 89 -16.66 -10.97 13.53
C SER A 89 -17.09 -10.93 14.99
N PRO A 90 -17.99 -11.83 15.43
CA PRO A 90 -18.32 -11.96 16.85
C PRO A 90 -17.09 -12.27 17.70
N VAL A 91 -17.06 -11.76 18.93
CA VAL A 91 -16.02 -12.09 19.91
C VAL A 91 -16.14 -13.55 20.31
N ILE A 92 -15.02 -14.27 20.34
CA ILE A 92 -14.99 -15.66 20.81
C ILE A 92 -15.15 -15.67 22.33
N THR A 93 -16.22 -16.32 22.82
CA THR A 93 -16.49 -16.46 24.25
C THR A 93 -15.30 -17.10 24.98
N GLY A 94 -14.86 -16.46 26.07
CA GLY A 94 -13.72 -16.91 26.87
C GLY A 94 -12.34 -16.45 26.39
N LEU A 95 -12.19 -15.96 25.16
CA LEU A 95 -10.91 -15.45 24.63
C LEU A 95 -10.82 -13.93 24.55
N GLY A 96 -11.96 -13.25 24.38
CA GLY A 96 -12.02 -11.77 24.39
C GLY A 96 -11.65 -11.09 23.07
N PHE A 97 -11.35 -11.84 22.01
CA PHE A 97 -11.09 -11.31 20.66
C PHE A 97 -11.87 -12.10 19.58
N PRO A 98 -12.17 -11.48 18.43
CA PRO A 98 -12.87 -12.14 17.33
C PRO A 98 -11.89 -12.80 16.34
N LEU A 99 -12.42 -13.57 15.38
CA LEU A 99 -11.66 -14.08 14.24
C LEU A 99 -11.34 -12.96 13.22
N GLY A 100 -10.37 -13.24 12.34
CA GLY A 100 -10.03 -12.37 11.22
C GLY A 100 -10.97 -12.53 10.02
N SER A 101 -11.00 -11.50 9.17
CA SER A 101 -11.84 -11.44 7.96
C SER A 101 -11.01 -11.36 6.66
N ARG A 102 -9.74 -11.79 6.70
CA ARG A 102 -8.81 -11.64 5.55
C ARG A 102 -9.25 -12.42 4.31
N MET A 103 -9.96 -13.53 4.47
CA MET A 103 -10.47 -14.33 3.35
C MET A 103 -11.39 -13.55 2.41
N GLN A 104 -11.94 -12.40 2.84
CA GLN A 104 -12.68 -11.50 1.95
C GLN A 104 -11.86 -11.03 0.73
N MET A 105 -10.53 -11.10 0.78
CA MET A 105 -9.67 -10.64 -0.32
C MET A 105 -9.57 -11.66 -1.47
N PHE A 106 -10.03 -12.90 -1.28
CA PHE A 106 -10.07 -13.89 -2.36
C PHE A 106 -11.07 -13.49 -3.44
N SER A 107 -10.79 -13.92 -4.67
CA SER A 107 -11.78 -13.97 -5.73
C SER A 107 -12.54 -15.30 -5.66
N LEU A 108 -13.83 -15.27 -5.99
CA LEU A 108 -14.64 -16.48 -6.17
C LEU A 108 -14.60 -17.02 -7.62
N ASP A 109 -13.90 -16.33 -8.53
CA ASP A 109 -13.57 -16.85 -9.85
C ASP A 109 -12.46 -17.90 -9.73
N PRO A 110 -12.72 -19.17 -10.08
CA PRO A 110 -11.74 -20.25 -9.95
C PRO A 110 -10.52 -20.05 -10.86
N ASP A 111 -10.63 -19.27 -11.94
CA ASP A 111 -9.52 -19.01 -12.85
C ASP A 111 -8.63 -17.84 -12.36
N HIS A 112 -9.02 -17.12 -11.31
CA HIS A 112 -8.26 -15.99 -10.81
C HIS A 112 -6.96 -16.41 -10.09
N ALA A 113 -5.87 -15.66 -10.26
CA ALA A 113 -4.61 -15.93 -9.54
C ALA A 113 -4.80 -15.95 -8.01
N ASN A 114 -5.74 -15.14 -7.52
CA ASN A 114 -6.17 -15.09 -6.13
C ASN A 114 -7.52 -15.79 -5.89
N ALA A 115 -7.83 -16.88 -6.60
CA ALA A 115 -9.02 -17.71 -6.34
C ALA A 115 -8.97 -18.31 -4.93
N LEU A 116 -10.14 -18.43 -4.29
CA LEU A 116 -10.32 -19.11 -3.00
C LEU A 116 -10.04 -20.61 -3.13
N MET A 117 -9.07 -21.11 -2.36
CA MET A 117 -8.71 -22.53 -2.33
C MET A 117 -8.35 -22.99 -0.91
N PRO A 118 -8.63 -24.25 -0.53
CA PRO A 118 -8.18 -24.81 0.74
C PRO A 118 -6.65 -24.72 0.90
N GLY A 119 -6.18 -24.30 2.08
CA GLY A 119 -4.74 -24.18 2.39
C GLY A 119 -4.03 -22.97 1.77
N LYS A 120 -4.67 -22.27 0.82
CA LYS A 120 -4.12 -21.08 0.17
C LYS A 120 -4.26 -19.86 1.09
N ARG A 121 -3.26 -18.98 1.09
CA ARG A 121 -3.36 -17.67 1.74
C ARG A 121 -4.00 -16.67 0.77
N PRO A 122 -4.89 -15.79 1.24
CA PRO A 122 -5.38 -14.69 0.41
C PRO A 122 -4.22 -13.73 0.11
N ARG A 123 -4.15 -13.20 -1.12
CA ARG A 123 -3.34 -12.03 -1.42
C ARG A 123 -3.70 -10.93 -0.42
N THR A 124 -2.76 -10.58 0.43
CA THR A 124 -2.96 -9.62 1.51
C THR A 124 -2.47 -8.23 1.10
N THR A 125 -2.99 -7.20 1.77
CA THR A 125 -2.52 -5.81 1.66
C THR A 125 -1.35 -5.50 2.59
N LEU A 126 -1.04 -6.38 3.55
CA LEU A 126 -0.01 -6.16 4.56
C LEU A 126 1.39 -6.21 3.94
N THR A 127 2.10 -5.07 3.97
CA THR A 127 3.34 -4.86 3.22
C THR A 127 4.36 -4.01 4.01
N PRO A 128 5.05 -4.59 5.01
CA PRO A 128 6.16 -3.91 5.67
C PRO A 128 7.37 -3.79 4.73
N SER A 129 8.19 -2.76 4.91
CA SER A 129 9.33 -2.47 4.02
C SER A 129 10.66 -2.43 4.77
N LEU A 130 11.68 -3.07 4.19
CA LEU A 130 13.09 -2.95 4.60
C LEU A 130 13.91 -2.56 3.37
N VAL A 131 14.67 -1.47 3.49
CA VAL A 131 15.53 -0.94 2.43
C VAL A 131 16.98 -1.26 2.72
N LEU A 132 17.67 -1.72 1.68
CA LEU A 132 19.11 -1.88 1.66
C LEU A 132 19.75 -0.73 0.87
N ARG A 133 20.85 -0.18 1.40
CA ARG A 133 21.73 0.75 0.68
C ARG A 133 23.09 0.08 0.50
N GLN A 134 23.50 -0.13 -0.75
CA GLN A 134 24.73 -0.86 -1.09
C GLN A 134 24.80 -2.24 -0.40
N GLY A 135 23.67 -2.95 -0.35
CA GLY A 135 23.57 -4.27 0.27
C GLY A 135 23.50 -4.29 1.80
N LYS A 136 23.56 -3.13 2.48
CA LYS A 136 23.46 -3.02 3.94
C LYS A 136 22.09 -2.49 4.38
N PRO A 137 21.49 -2.99 5.48
CA PRO A 137 20.27 -2.43 6.04
C PRO A 137 20.39 -0.93 6.28
N PHE A 138 19.38 -0.18 5.85
CA PHE A 138 19.41 1.28 5.85
C PHE A 138 18.17 1.89 6.50
N MET A 139 16.99 1.34 6.21
CA MET A 139 15.72 1.89 6.68
C MET A 139 14.65 0.80 6.76
N VAL A 140 13.82 0.86 7.79
CA VAL A 140 12.56 0.11 7.91
C VAL A 140 11.41 1.10 7.99
N PHE A 141 10.29 0.76 7.35
CA PHE A 141 9.09 1.58 7.39
C PHE A 141 7.86 0.81 6.93
N GLY A 142 6.71 1.41 7.16
CA GLY A 142 5.45 0.99 6.60
C GLY A 142 4.30 1.83 7.12
N THR A 143 3.09 1.46 6.72
CA THR A 143 1.87 2.14 7.09
C THR A 143 0.73 1.13 7.10
N PRO A 144 -0.29 1.31 7.96
CA PRO A 144 -1.59 0.73 7.71
C PRO A 144 -2.31 1.45 6.56
N GLY A 145 -3.48 0.92 6.17
CA GLY A 145 -4.36 1.56 5.19
C GLY A 145 -4.60 0.74 3.92
N GLY A 146 -4.77 -0.57 4.05
CA GLY A 146 -5.35 -1.37 2.97
C GLY A 146 -4.61 -1.26 1.63
N ASP A 147 -5.34 -0.93 0.58
CA ASP A 147 -4.80 -0.80 -0.79
C ASP A 147 -3.95 0.48 -1.00
N GLN A 148 -3.91 1.36 -0.02
CA GLN A 148 -3.10 2.58 -0.05
C GLN A 148 -1.69 2.37 0.52
N GLN A 149 -1.41 1.24 1.19
CA GLN A 149 -0.14 1.00 1.88
C GLN A 149 1.08 1.23 0.97
N ASP A 150 1.21 0.44 -0.10
CA ASP A 150 2.31 0.57 -1.08
C ASP A 150 2.25 1.85 -1.91
N GLN A 151 1.13 2.59 -1.90
CA GLN A 151 1.05 3.89 -2.58
C GLN A 151 1.70 4.99 -1.73
N TRP A 152 1.38 5.04 -0.43
CA TRP A 152 1.93 6.02 0.49
C TRP A 152 3.39 5.71 0.86
N THR A 153 3.74 4.44 1.07
CA THR A 153 5.13 4.06 1.38
C THR A 153 6.05 4.29 0.19
N LEU A 154 5.57 4.14 -1.05
CA LEU A 154 6.33 4.54 -2.24
C LEU A 154 6.61 6.04 -2.26
N GLN A 155 5.60 6.89 -2.00
CA GLN A 155 5.81 8.34 -1.93
C GLN A 155 6.81 8.71 -0.82
N PHE A 156 6.66 8.16 0.38
CA PHE A 156 7.61 8.37 1.48
C PHE A 156 9.03 7.96 1.11
N PHE A 157 9.19 6.78 0.49
CA PHE A 157 10.48 6.28 0.05
C PHE A 157 11.13 7.21 -0.97
N LEU A 158 10.40 7.61 -2.03
CA LEU A 158 10.89 8.54 -3.05
C LEU A 158 11.24 9.91 -2.47
N ASN A 159 10.43 10.42 -1.53
CA ASN A 159 10.73 11.66 -0.81
C ASN A 159 12.09 11.57 -0.10
N CYS A 160 12.39 10.45 0.55
CA CYS A 160 13.67 10.24 1.21
C CYS A 160 14.84 10.07 0.24
N VAL A 161 14.68 9.29 -0.84
CA VAL A 161 15.83 8.83 -1.65
C VAL A 161 16.06 9.60 -2.95
N ASP A 162 14.99 10.12 -3.57
CA ASP A 162 15.06 10.83 -4.85
C ASP A 162 14.93 12.35 -4.65
N PHE A 163 14.16 12.80 -3.65
CA PHE A 163 13.97 14.24 -3.35
C PHE A 163 14.81 14.75 -2.16
N ASP A 164 15.67 13.90 -1.59
CA ASP A 164 16.61 14.23 -0.51
C ASP A 164 15.94 14.88 0.72
N MET A 165 14.66 14.54 0.97
CA MET A 165 13.96 15.02 2.15
C MET A 165 14.45 14.26 3.38
N ASN A 166 14.60 14.97 4.52
CA ASN A 166 14.74 14.28 5.80
C ASN A 166 13.45 13.49 6.11
N MET A 167 13.54 12.47 6.98
CA MET A 167 12.42 11.55 7.20
C MET A 167 11.14 12.24 7.70
N GLN A 168 11.25 13.24 8.58
CA GLN A 168 10.07 13.96 9.07
C GLN A 168 9.41 14.76 7.94
N ALA A 169 10.20 15.49 7.16
CA ALA A 169 9.69 16.21 6.00
C ALA A 169 9.09 15.26 4.94
N ALA A 170 9.68 14.08 4.75
CA ALA A 170 9.18 13.06 3.83
C ALA A 170 7.83 12.47 4.27
N VAL A 171 7.65 12.21 5.57
CA VAL A 171 6.38 11.78 6.14
C VAL A 171 5.35 12.91 6.08
N ASP A 172 5.73 14.14 6.41
CA ASP A 172 4.81 15.28 6.47
C ASP A 172 4.41 15.82 5.10
N ALA A 173 5.13 15.48 4.04
CA ALA A 173 4.80 15.85 2.66
C ALA A 173 3.34 15.46 2.32
N PRO A 174 2.57 16.32 1.65
CA PRO A 174 1.22 15.98 1.20
C PRO A 174 1.22 14.74 0.31
N THR A 175 0.27 13.82 0.54
CA THR A 175 0.21 12.56 -0.21
C THR A 175 -1.06 12.43 -1.05
N PHE A 176 -1.03 11.51 -1.99
CA PHE A 176 -2.21 11.10 -2.76
C PHE A 176 -2.32 9.58 -2.85
N HIS A 177 -3.48 9.08 -3.28
CA HIS A 177 -3.65 7.69 -3.66
C HIS A 177 -4.75 7.56 -4.72
N SER A 178 -4.69 6.50 -5.51
CA SER A 178 -5.72 6.17 -6.49
C SER A 178 -6.60 5.02 -6.02
N SER A 179 -7.88 5.09 -6.39
CA SER A 179 -8.87 4.01 -6.25
C SER A 179 -9.30 3.44 -7.61
N HIS A 180 -8.48 3.63 -8.67
CA HIS A 180 -8.76 3.21 -10.05
C HIS A 180 -8.95 1.68 -10.23
N PHE A 181 -8.37 0.88 -9.34
CA PHE A 181 -8.37 -0.59 -9.45
C PHE A 181 -9.35 -1.24 -8.46
N PRO A 182 -9.76 -2.51 -8.69
CA PRO A 182 -10.57 -3.26 -7.72
C PRO A 182 -9.94 -3.29 -6.33
N ALA A 183 -10.71 -2.88 -5.32
CA ALA A 183 -10.27 -2.90 -3.93
C ALA A 183 -10.08 -4.35 -3.43
N SER A 184 -9.12 -4.54 -2.52
CA SER A 184 -8.93 -5.85 -1.88
C SER A 184 -10.05 -6.18 -0.89
N PHE A 185 -10.70 -5.17 -0.32
CA PHE A 185 -11.81 -5.36 0.62
C PHE A 185 -13.13 -5.44 -0.14
N TYR A 186 -14.05 -6.26 0.36
CA TYR A 186 -15.42 -6.33 -0.16
C TYR A 186 -16.06 -4.92 -0.11
N PRO A 187 -16.85 -4.48 -1.12
CA PRO A 187 -17.34 -5.24 -2.28
C PRO A 187 -16.44 -5.17 -3.52
N HIS A 188 -15.12 -5.00 -3.37
CA HIS A 188 -14.15 -4.99 -4.48
C HIS A 188 -14.37 -3.89 -5.52
N SER A 189 -14.99 -2.78 -5.11
CA SER A 189 -15.26 -1.62 -5.95
C SER A 189 -13.99 -1.05 -6.57
N ALA A 190 -14.13 -0.49 -7.77
CA ALA A 190 -13.11 0.33 -8.43
C ALA A 190 -13.75 1.65 -8.88
N SER A 191 -12.98 2.74 -8.83
CA SER A 191 -13.39 4.07 -9.29
C SER A 191 -12.39 4.56 -10.34
N PRO A 192 -12.59 4.21 -11.63
CA PRO A 192 -11.69 4.61 -12.70
C PRO A 192 -11.42 6.12 -12.72
N GLY A 193 -10.16 6.49 -12.89
CA GLY A 193 -9.70 7.88 -12.90
C GLY A 193 -9.61 8.56 -11.52
N SER A 194 -10.15 7.92 -10.47
CA SER A 194 -10.20 8.50 -9.12
C SER A 194 -8.82 8.65 -8.50
N LEU A 195 -8.57 9.86 -7.98
CA LEU A 195 -7.39 10.25 -7.27
C LEU A 195 -7.81 11.06 -6.03
N THR A 196 -7.44 10.59 -4.84
CA THR A 196 -7.65 11.35 -3.60
C THR A 196 -6.34 12.01 -3.20
N VAL A 197 -6.36 13.33 -2.99
CA VAL A 197 -5.19 14.15 -2.64
C VAL A 197 -5.43 14.86 -1.30
N GLU A 198 -4.39 15.11 -0.50
CA GLU A 198 -4.53 15.97 0.69
C GLU A 198 -4.72 17.44 0.29
N GLY A 199 -5.48 18.21 1.09
CA GLY A 199 -5.78 19.62 0.84
C GLY A 199 -4.57 20.56 0.80
N ARG A 200 -3.41 20.12 1.32
CA ARG A 200 -2.14 20.85 1.26
C ARG A 200 -1.46 20.77 -0.11
N VAL A 201 -1.93 19.93 -1.03
CA VAL A 201 -1.46 19.95 -2.42
C VAL A 201 -1.90 21.26 -3.07
N PRO A 202 -1.01 22.00 -3.76
CA PRO A 202 -1.37 23.29 -4.35
C PRO A 202 -2.55 23.20 -5.31
N GLU A 203 -3.48 24.15 -5.25
CA GLU A 203 -4.67 24.16 -6.11
C GLU A 203 -4.31 24.17 -7.61
N THR A 204 -3.18 24.78 -7.98
CA THR A 204 -2.67 24.75 -9.36
C THR A 204 -2.34 23.33 -9.82
N THR A 205 -1.83 22.48 -8.92
CA THR A 205 -1.55 21.07 -9.21
C THR A 205 -2.85 20.27 -9.29
N ILE A 206 -3.79 20.53 -8.39
CA ILE A 206 -5.12 19.88 -8.37
C ILE A 206 -5.89 20.20 -9.67
N SER A 207 -5.92 21.47 -10.06
CA SER A 207 -6.54 21.92 -11.32
C SER A 207 -5.90 21.29 -12.54
N ALA A 208 -4.55 21.27 -12.62
CA ALA A 208 -3.84 20.62 -13.72
C ALA A 208 -4.13 19.10 -13.80
N LEU A 209 -4.28 18.41 -12.66
CA LEU A 209 -4.67 16.99 -12.66
C LEU A 209 -6.10 16.78 -13.18
N ARG A 210 -7.03 17.66 -12.81
CA ARG A 210 -8.42 17.62 -13.33
C ARG A 210 -8.48 17.90 -14.83
N GLU A 211 -7.70 18.86 -15.32
CA GLU A 211 -7.58 19.16 -16.76
C GLU A 211 -7.07 17.97 -17.56
N LYS A 212 -6.15 17.18 -16.97
CA LYS A 212 -5.69 15.91 -17.54
C LYS A 212 -6.71 14.77 -17.43
N GLY A 213 -7.90 15.02 -16.87
CA GLY A 213 -9.00 14.06 -16.78
C GLY A 213 -9.02 13.19 -15.52
N HIS A 214 -8.23 13.49 -14.50
CA HIS A 214 -8.36 12.79 -13.21
C HIS A 214 -9.64 13.22 -12.47
N ASP A 215 -10.33 12.26 -11.86
CA ASP A 215 -11.40 12.53 -10.89
C ASP A 215 -10.77 12.82 -9.52
N VAL A 216 -10.41 14.08 -9.29
CA VAL A 216 -9.66 14.51 -8.10
C VAL A 216 -10.59 14.86 -6.95
N GLN A 217 -10.52 14.05 -5.90
CA GLN A 217 -11.16 14.27 -4.60
C GLN A 217 -10.16 14.85 -3.61
N VAL A 218 -10.51 15.97 -2.99
CA VAL A 218 -9.64 16.63 -2.01
C VAL A 218 -10.06 16.20 -0.61
N ALA A 219 -9.16 15.53 0.11
CA ALA A 219 -9.32 15.16 1.50
C ALA A 219 -8.84 16.29 2.43
N GLY A 220 -9.07 16.14 3.74
CA GLY A 220 -8.48 17.04 4.73
C GLY A 220 -6.95 17.08 4.67
N ASP A 221 -6.37 18.16 5.19
CA ASP A 221 -4.95 18.49 5.06
C ASP A 221 -3.98 17.42 5.61
N TRP A 222 -4.39 16.67 6.62
CA TRP A 222 -3.58 15.71 7.36
C TRP A 222 -4.32 14.37 7.56
N ASN A 223 -4.89 13.84 6.47
CA ASN A 223 -5.85 12.73 6.52
C ASN A 223 -5.35 11.44 5.86
N HIS A 224 -4.21 11.44 5.17
CA HIS A 224 -3.72 10.29 4.42
C HIS A 224 -2.50 9.61 5.03
N GLY A 225 -2.54 8.28 5.17
CA GLY A 225 -1.38 7.51 5.60
C GLY A 225 -1.07 7.65 7.08
N ARG A 226 -0.46 6.58 7.62
CA ARG A 226 0.07 6.55 8.97
C ARG A 226 1.46 5.94 8.95
N VAL A 227 2.31 6.50 8.08
CA VAL A 227 3.67 6.01 7.87
C VAL A 227 4.49 6.20 9.15
N LEU A 228 5.16 5.12 9.55
CA LEU A 228 6.23 5.11 10.55
C LEU A 228 7.51 4.65 9.86
N GLY A 229 8.66 4.98 10.44
CA GLY A 229 9.92 4.44 9.96
C GLY A 229 11.10 4.70 10.89
N ILE A 230 12.14 3.90 10.72
CA ILE A 230 13.42 4.06 11.40
C ILE A 230 14.54 3.92 10.37
N ARG A 231 15.49 4.86 10.39
CA ARG A 231 16.73 4.81 9.62
C ARG A 231 17.89 4.51 10.54
N PHE A 232 18.84 3.70 10.05
CA PHE A 232 20.10 3.42 10.71
C PHE A 232 21.26 3.79 9.79
N ASP A 233 22.18 4.61 10.30
CA ASP A 233 23.43 4.92 9.64
C ASP A 233 24.53 3.99 10.16
N SER A 234 24.87 2.95 9.39
CA SER A 234 25.90 1.98 9.78
C SER A 234 27.32 2.57 9.91
N GLY A 235 27.58 3.76 9.37
CA GLY A 235 28.89 4.42 9.46
C GLY A 235 29.07 5.18 10.76
N SER A 236 28.01 5.84 11.23
CA SER A 236 28.03 6.62 12.48
C SER A 236 27.39 5.90 13.67
N GLY A 237 26.61 4.84 13.44
CA GLY A 237 25.80 4.17 14.46
C GLY A 237 24.51 4.91 14.82
N VAL A 238 24.19 6.03 14.15
CA VAL A 238 23.01 6.85 14.46
C VAL A 238 21.73 6.13 14.04
N ILE A 239 20.78 6.04 14.97
CA ILE A 239 19.41 5.59 14.75
C ILE A 239 18.49 6.81 14.76
N SER A 240 17.59 6.91 13.80
CA SER A 240 16.62 8.01 13.71
C SER A 240 15.23 7.43 13.45
N GLY A 241 14.25 7.78 14.27
CA GLY A 241 12.85 7.37 14.11
C GLY A 241 11.98 8.50 13.60
N VAL A 242 10.90 8.16 12.89
CA VAL A 242 9.87 9.11 12.43
C VAL A 242 8.49 8.52 12.67
N SER A 243 7.53 9.38 12.98
CA SER A 243 6.10 9.07 13.00
C SER A 243 5.32 10.16 12.29
N THR A 244 4.24 9.77 11.62
CA THR A 244 3.27 10.73 11.09
C THR A 244 2.64 11.58 12.18
N ALA A 245 2.43 12.86 11.90
CA ALA A 245 1.60 13.74 12.71
C ALA A 245 0.09 13.54 12.45
N ARG A 246 -0.26 12.82 11.38
CA ARG A 246 -1.65 12.63 10.96
C ARG A 246 -2.42 11.76 11.94
N LEU A 247 -3.63 12.20 12.28
CA LEU A 247 -4.59 11.47 13.11
C LEU A 247 -4.06 11.12 14.52
N GLU A 248 -3.00 11.79 14.99
CA GLU A 248 -2.49 11.79 16.38
C GLU A 248 -2.35 10.42 17.06
N THR A 249 -2.04 9.36 16.30
CA THR A 249 -1.99 7.97 16.82
C THR A 249 -0.62 7.32 16.74
N GLY A 250 0.26 7.80 15.86
CA GLY A 250 1.63 7.29 15.75
C GLY A 250 2.58 8.00 16.73
N TYR A 251 3.63 7.31 17.16
CA TYR A 251 4.68 7.89 17.99
C TYR A 251 6.03 7.21 17.73
N ALA A 252 7.13 7.95 17.87
CA ALA A 252 8.49 7.43 17.76
C ALA A 252 9.27 7.71 19.06
N ILE A 253 9.98 6.69 19.54
CA ILE A 253 10.80 6.76 20.77
C ILE A 253 12.17 6.14 20.52
N GLY A 254 13.20 6.64 21.21
CA GLY A 254 14.57 6.13 21.14
C GLY A 254 15.43 6.71 22.27
N TRP A 255 16.56 6.07 22.56
CA TRP A 255 17.55 6.49 23.56
C TRP A 255 18.97 6.18 23.09
#